data_AF-A0A2E6MRN3-F1
#
_entry.id   AF-A0A2E6MRN3-F1
#
_cell.length_a   1.000
_cell.length_b   1.000
_cell.length_c   1.000
_cell.angle_alpha   90.00
_cell.angle_beta   90.00
_cell.angle_gamma   90.00
#
_symmetry.space_group_name_H-M   'P 1'
#
loop_
_entity.id
_entity.type
_entity.pdbx_description
1 polymer ?
#
loop_
_entity_poly.entity_id
_entity_poly.type
_entity_poly.pdbx_seq_one_letter_code
_entity_poly.pdbx_strand_id
1 'polypeptide(L)' 'MEKKLTDFEIEEKTSGGAVYEAGVRESKRSKAVRQIAQPLMDKYWKQDVTNLHRIYRVAEYLLQRSKRHK' A
#
# COMPACT_ATOMS: atom_id res chain seq x y z
N MET A 1 34.12 16.88 -4.89
CA MET A 1 32.69 17.27 -4.97
C MET A 1 31.95 16.50 -3.89
N GLU A 2 31.36 17.19 -2.92
CA GLU A 2 30.47 16.54 -1.97
C GLU A 2 29.25 16.00 -2.72
N LYS A 3 29.00 14.68 -2.62
CA LYS A 3 27.74 14.09 -3.07
C LYS A 3 26.64 14.63 -2.18
N LYS A 4 25.77 15.50 -2.72
CA LYS A 4 24.52 15.87 -2.07
C LYS A 4 23.65 14.62 -1.99
N LEU A 5 23.40 14.16 -0.77
CA LEU A 5 22.45 13.08 -0.49
C LEU A 5 21.06 13.54 -0.94
N THR A 6 20.33 12.65 -1.60
CA THR A 6 18.93 12.86 -1.98
C THR A 6 18.03 12.78 -0.74
N ASP A 7 16.86 13.42 -0.77
CA ASP A 7 15.92 13.41 0.36
C ASP A 7 15.55 11.99 0.81
N PHE A 8 15.52 11.04 -0.14
CA PHE A 8 15.34 9.61 0.13
C PHE A 8 16.51 9.00 0.89
N GLU A 9 17.75 9.30 0.51
CA GLU A 9 18.96 8.80 1.21
C GLU A 9 19.12 9.45 2.60
N ILE A 10 18.62 10.68 2.78
CA ILE A 10 18.53 11.35 4.07
C ILE A 10 17.47 10.66 4.94
N GLU A 11 16.29 10.41 4.41
CA GLU A 11 15.21 9.70 5.12
C GLU A 11 15.63 8.28 5.49
N GLU A 12 16.28 7.53 4.61
CA GLU A 12 16.80 6.18 4.86
C GLU A 12 17.92 6.15 5.93
N LYS A 13 18.77 7.19 5.99
CA LYS A 13 19.81 7.31 7.02
C LYS A 13 19.28 7.77 8.38
N THR A 14 18.24 8.59 8.40
CA THR A 14 17.71 9.21 9.64
C THR A 14 16.56 8.38 10.23
N SER A 15 15.85 7.63 9.40
CA SER A 15 14.88 6.62 9.81
C SER A 15 15.64 5.32 10.02
N GLY A 16 16.04 5.00 11.25
CA GLY A 16 16.70 3.71 11.53
C GLY A 16 15.92 2.52 10.93
N GLY A 17 16.63 1.42 10.63
CA GLY A 17 16.14 0.30 9.80
C GLY A 17 14.72 -0.19 10.09
N ALA A 18 14.27 -0.17 11.34
CA ALA A 18 12.92 -0.59 11.72
C ALA A 18 11.79 0.31 11.16
N VAL A 19 11.99 1.63 11.07
CA VAL A 19 10.98 2.57 10.52
C VAL A 19 10.93 2.45 9.00
N TYR A 20 12.10 2.34 8.36
CA TYR A 20 12.20 2.11 6.92
C TYR A 20 11.55 0.77 6.51
N GLU A 21 11.85 -0.32 7.20
CA GLU A 21 11.24 -1.64 6.96
C GLU A 21 9.72 -1.61 7.13
N ALA A 22 9.22 -0.92 8.16
CA ALA A 22 7.79 -0.73 8.37
C ALA A 22 7.15 0.05 7.20
N GLY A 23 7.80 1.13 6.74
CA GLY A 23 7.35 1.93 5.60
C GLY A 23 7.33 1.14 4.28
N VAL A 24 8.37 0.36 4.02
CA VAL A 24 8.44 -0.53 2.84
C VAL A 24 7.34 -1.60 2.88
N ARG A 25 7.12 -2.20 4.05
CA ARG A 25 6.07 -3.21 4.24
C ARG A 25 4.67 -2.62 4.01
N GLU A 26 4.40 -1.43 4.56
CA GLU A 26 3.12 -0.75 4.38
C GLU A 26 2.90 -0.33 2.93
N SER A 27 3.95 0.17 2.27
CA SER A 27 3.90 0.54 0.85
C SER A 27 3.57 -0.65 -0.05
N LYS A 28 4.22 -1.80 0.19
CA LYS A 28 3.93 -3.05 -0.54
C LYS A 28 2.50 -3.53 -0.30
N ARG A 29 2.04 -3.50 0.95
CA ARG A 29 0.66 -3.84 1.34
C ARG A 29 -0.35 -2.94 0.62
N SER A 30 -0.16 -1.63 0.69
CA SER A 30 -1.02 -0.62 0.05
C SER A 30 -1.05 -0.76 -1.47
N LYS A 31 0.09 -1.07 -2.11
CA LYS A 31 0.13 -1.34 -3.56
C LYS A 31 -0.69 -2.58 -3.93
N ALA A 32 -0.55 -3.67 -3.16
CA ALA A 32 -1.30 -4.90 -3.41
C ALA A 32 -2.81 -4.72 -3.23
N VAL A 33 -3.25 -4.02 -2.17
CA VAL A 33 -4.67 -3.70 -1.96
C VAL A 33 -5.22 -2.87 -3.13
N ARG A 34 -4.48 -1.85 -3.59
CA ARG A 34 -4.90 -1.03 -4.75
C ARG A 34 -5.07 -1.84 -6.03
N GLN A 35 -4.17 -2.78 -6.32
CA GLN A 35 -4.28 -3.64 -7.49
C GLN A 35 -5.55 -4.49 -7.48
N ILE A 36 -5.96 -5.00 -6.31
CA ILE A 36 -7.20 -5.77 -6.16
C ILE A 36 -8.44 -4.85 -6.17
N ALA A 37 -8.32 -3.67 -5.56
CA ALA A 37 -9.41 -2.70 -5.49
C ALA A 37 -9.75 -2.07 -6.84
N GLN A 38 -8.76 -1.83 -7.71
CA GLN A 38 -8.95 -1.15 -9.00
C GLN A 38 -10.08 -1.73 -9.86
N PRO A 39 -10.11 -3.03 -10.21
CA PRO A 39 -11.20 -3.59 -11.02
C PRO A 39 -12.57 -3.53 -10.32
N LEU A 40 -12.59 -3.54 -8.98
CA LEU A 40 -13.82 -3.39 -8.20
C LEU A 40 -14.30 -1.93 -8.19
N MET A 41 -13.39 -0.96 -8.13
CA MET A 41 -13.71 0.47 -8.27
C MET A 41 -14.28 0.76 -9.64
N ASP A 42 -13.64 0.29 -10.70
CA ASP A 42 -14.07 0.53 -12.08
C ASP A 42 -15.50 0.04 -12.32
N LYS A 43 -15.91 -1.06 -11.64
CA LYS A 43 -17.25 -1.66 -11.78
C LYS A 43 -18.29 -1.14 -10.77
N TYR A 44 -17.89 -0.85 -9.53
CA TYR A 44 -18.82 -0.67 -8.41
C TYR A 44 -18.68 0.64 -7.64
N TRP A 45 -17.67 1.49 -7.90
CA TRP A 45 -17.49 2.73 -7.14
C TRP A 45 -18.68 3.68 -7.29
N LYS A 46 -19.16 3.91 -8.52
CA LYS A 46 -20.33 4.75 -8.84
C LYS A 46 -20.32 6.13 -8.16
N GLN A 47 -19.13 6.70 -7.90
CA GLN A 47 -18.92 7.94 -7.16
C GLN A 47 -19.54 7.97 -5.74
N ASP A 48 -19.82 6.80 -5.15
CA ASP A 48 -20.32 6.68 -3.79
C ASP A 48 -19.18 6.28 -2.85
N VAL A 49 -18.95 7.12 -1.84
CA VAL A 49 -17.93 6.92 -0.80
C VAL A 49 -18.20 5.63 -0.01
N THR A 50 -19.46 5.23 0.17
CA THR A 50 -19.82 3.99 0.84
C THR A 50 -19.34 2.78 0.05
N ASN A 51 -19.52 2.81 -1.27
CA ASN A 51 -19.03 1.76 -2.16
C ASN A 51 -17.51 1.72 -2.18
N LEU A 52 -16.85 2.88 -2.21
CA LEU A 52 -15.39 2.97 -2.11
C LEU A 52 -14.86 2.24 -0.87
N HIS A 53 -15.40 2.54 0.32
CA HIS A 53 -14.99 1.88 1.56
C HIS A 53 -15.25 0.37 1.55
N ARG A 54 -16.38 -0.07 0.98
CA ARG A 54 -16.70 -1.50 0.84
C ARG A 54 -15.71 -2.21 -0.07
N ILE A 55 -15.35 -1.59 -1.19
CA ILE A 55 -14.37 -2.13 -2.14
C ILE A 55 -13.02 -2.33 -1.46
N TYR A 56 -12.53 -1.33 -0.72
CA TYR A 56 -11.26 -1.45 0.01
C TYR A 56 -11.31 -2.54 1.08
N ARG A 57 -12.40 -2.66 1.84
CA ARG A 57 -12.59 -3.77 2.80
C ARG A 57 -12.52 -5.14 2.12
N VAL A 58 -13.20 -5.30 0.98
CA VAL A 58 -13.19 -6.55 0.21
C VAL A 58 -11.80 -6.85 -0.31
N ALA A 59 -11.11 -5.86 -0.90
CA ALA A 59 -9.75 -6.02 -1.40
C ALA A 59 -8.77 -6.45 -0.31
N GLU A 60 -8.90 -5.88 0.88
CA GLU A 60 -8.06 -6.21 2.03
C GLU A 60 -8.34 -7.63 2.55
N TYR A 61 -9.61 -8.03 2.61
CA TYR A 61 -9.99 -9.41 2.93
C TYR A 61 -9.43 -10.41 1.92
N LEU A 62 -9.54 -10.13 0.62
CA LEU A 62 -9.01 -10.99 -0.44
C LEU A 62 -7.48 -11.13 -0.35
N LEU A 63 -6.77 -10.03 -0.08
CA LEU A 63 -5.32 -10.04 0.12
C LEU A 63 -4.90 -10.88 1.35
N GLN A 64 -5.65 -10.79 2.45
CA GLN A 64 -5.37 -11.62 3.63
C GLN A 64 -5.68 -13.09 3.35
N ARG A 65 -6.77 -13.38 2.64
CA ARG A 65 -7.18 -14.74 2.29
C ARG A 65 -6.19 -15.43 1.36
N SER A 66 -5.64 -14.73 0.36
CA SER A 66 -4.67 -15.31 -0.57
C SER A 66 -3.37 -15.77 0.11
N LYS A 67 -3.04 -15.18 1.27
CA LYS A 67 -1.88 -15.58 2.09
C LYS A 67 -2.13 -16.77 3.00
N ARG A 68 -3.40 -17.15 3.25
CA ARG A 68 -3.74 -18.28 4.14
C ARG A 68 -3.62 -19.64 3.46
N HIS A 69 -3.78 -19.70 2.13
CA HIS A 69 -3.70 -20.93 1.34
C HIS A 69 -2.29 -21.19 0.81
N LYS A 70 -1.28 -20.58 1.42
CA LYS A 70 0.12 -20.65 1.03
C LYS A 70 0.94 -21.08 2.24
#